data_AF-A0A6J4HR60-F1
#
_entry.id   AF-A0A6J4HR60-F1
#
_cell.length_a   1.000
_cell.length_b   1.000
_cell.length_c   1.000
_cell.angle_alpha   90.00
_cell.angle_beta   90.00
_cell.angle_gamma   90.00
#
_symmetry.space_group_name_H-M   'P 1'
#
loop_
_entity.id
_entity.type
_entity.pdbx_description
1 polymer ?
#
loop_
_entity_poly.entity_id
_entity_poly.type
_entity_poly.pdbx_seq_one_letter_code
_entity_poly.pdbx_strand_id
1 'polypeptide(L)'
;MLIPTRLHGLIDYGVAAMLGGLAASRTLPPPVRGLLGAAGAYHTAYSAVTDYEAGLQPRLTMRQHLGLDVLGGAALLGAGLAMRRQPAGARALLIGLGLTELAVVALSEDRAEHGPRLLGTEAPAGYPPLDVPKPVAEGVHIVDSLMEGPLGTQLPVRMTVLRLPDGSLLLHSPTAFSPALGAALAALGPVRHLVAPNIAHWTFLEAWQRAFPEAVTWAAPGLRQRGQVRRSQVRLDHDLRPNPPAAWGGAITLVTVPGGLGFHEVAVFHEPSRTLVLTDLVLNLEADRLPALLRPVARIFGVVAPYGMPPPYLRAIIRWRHRAAARAAERLLALEPDRVIFAHGRWFERYGTTALRRSLRWLLG
;
A
#
# COMPACT_ATOMS: atom_id res chain seq x y z
N MET A 1 -12.32 -11.42 35.64
CA MET A 1 -12.24 -11.39 34.16
C MET A 1 -11.24 -10.31 33.83
N LEU A 2 -10.15 -10.63 33.12
CA LEU A 2 -9.16 -9.63 32.74
C LEU A 2 -9.73 -8.74 31.61
N ILE A 3 -9.30 -7.48 31.55
CA ILE A 3 -9.62 -6.51 30.51
C ILE A 3 -8.82 -6.90 29.26
N PRO A 4 -9.47 -7.25 28.15
CA PRO A 4 -8.78 -7.58 26.91
C PRO A 4 -7.98 -6.40 26.38
N THR A 5 -6.85 -6.64 25.71
CA THR A 5 -5.97 -5.58 25.16
C THR A 5 -6.70 -4.61 24.22
N ARG A 6 -7.73 -5.06 23.50
CA ARG A 6 -8.61 -4.20 22.70
C ARG A 6 -9.39 -3.18 23.53
N LEU A 7 -9.98 -3.67 24.62
CA LEU A 7 -10.77 -2.83 25.51
C LEU A 7 -9.84 -1.87 26.26
N HIS A 8 -8.64 -2.32 26.63
CA HIS A 8 -7.59 -1.48 27.19
C HIS A 8 -7.22 -0.33 26.25
N GLY A 9 -6.94 -0.63 24.98
CA GLY A 9 -6.61 0.40 23.99
C GLY A 9 -7.71 1.45 23.79
N LEU A 10 -8.99 1.06 23.86
CA LEU A 10 -10.11 1.99 23.83
C LEU A 10 -10.18 2.86 25.10
N ILE A 11 -9.87 2.25 26.25
CA ILE A 11 -9.76 2.97 27.52
C ILE A 11 -8.64 4.01 27.44
N ASP A 12 -7.46 3.69 26.88
CA ASP A 12 -6.33 4.63 26.82
C ASP A 12 -6.65 5.89 26.02
N TYR A 13 -7.21 5.73 24.82
CA TYR A 13 -7.60 6.88 24.00
C TYR A 13 -8.75 7.66 24.63
N GLY A 14 -9.69 6.96 25.30
CA GLY A 14 -10.76 7.60 26.07
C GLY A 14 -10.21 8.41 27.26
N VAL A 15 -9.27 7.85 28.01
CA VAL A 15 -8.59 8.48 29.14
C VAL A 15 -7.77 9.68 28.66
N ALA A 16 -6.99 9.54 27.59
CA ALA A 16 -6.23 10.64 27.01
C ALA A 16 -7.12 11.81 26.58
N ALA A 17 -8.25 11.52 25.92
CA ALA A 17 -9.23 12.53 25.53
C ALA A 17 -9.90 13.19 26.75
N MET A 18 -10.27 12.41 27.77
CA MET A 18 -10.82 12.92 29.03
C MET A 18 -9.82 13.84 29.75
N LEU A 19 -8.55 13.43 29.86
CA LEU A 19 -7.47 14.22 30.46
C LEU A 19 -7.26 15.55 29.71
N GLY A 20 -7.29 15.52 28.38
CA GLY A 20 -7.25 16.72 27.55
C GLY A 20 -8.44 17.66 27.78
N GLY A 21 -9.65 17.10 27.90
CA GLY A 21 -10.86 17.85 28.24
C GLY A 21 -10.79 18.51 29.62
N LEU A 22 -10.32 17.77 30.63
CA LEU A 22 -10.11 18.30 31.98
C LEU A 22 -9.02 19.39 32.00
N ALA A 23 -7.94 19.23 31.23
CA ALA A 23 -6.90 20.24 31.09
C ALA A 23 -7.41 21.55 30.45
N ALA A 24 -8.45 21.48 29.62
CA ALA A 24 -9.12 22.65 29.05
C ALA A 24 -10.11 23.33 30.03
N SER A 25 -10.51 22.65 31.11
CA SER A 25 -11.47 23.20 32.07
C SER A 25 -10.91 24.41 32.83
N ARG A 26 -11.67 25.51 32.84
CA ARG A 26 -11.31 26.73 33.60
C ARG A 26 -11.58 26.63 35.10
N THR A 27 -12.29 25.58 35.55
CA THR A 27 -12.60 25.38 36.97
C THR A 27 -11.45 24.74 37.74
N LEU A 28 -10.45 24.18 37.04
CA LEU A 28 -9.27 23.56 37.64
C LEU A 28 -8.10 24.55 37.75
N PRO A 29 -7.28 24.45 38.82
CA PRO A 29 -6.10 25.29 38.96
C PRO A 29 -5.09 25.09 37.81
N PRO A 30 -4.37 26.14 37.36
CA PRO A 30 -3.42 26.02 36.25
C PRO A 30 -2.35 24.93 36.41
N PRO A 31 -1.74 24.71 37.61
CA PRO A 31 -0.77 23.63 37.79
C PRO A 31 -1.38 22.23 37.57
N VAL A 32 -2.63 22.04 37.96
CA VAL A 32 -3.36 20.78 37.79
C VAL A 32 -3.71 20.57 36.32
N ARG A 33 -4.16 21.63 35.63
CA ARG A 33 -4.44 21.59 34.19
C ARG A 33 -3.20 21.25 33.36
N GLY A 34 -2.05 21.84 33.69
CA GLY A 34 -0.78 21.56 33.01
C GLY A 34 -0.37 20.09 33.16
N LEU A 35 -0.50 19.54 34.38
CA LEU A 35 -0.23 18.14 34.65
C LEU A 35 -1.16 17.20 33.88
N LEU A 36 -2.48 17.47 33.87
CA LEU A 36 -3.46 16.66 33.14
C LEU A 36 -3.22 16.71 31.63
N GLY A 37 -2.84 17.87 31.07
CA GLY A 37 -2.49 18.00 29.66
C GLY A 37 -1.23 17.20 29.30
N ALA A 38 -0.21 17.26 30.16
CA ALA A 38 1.01 16.46 29.98
C ALA A 38 0.72 14.95 30.07
N ALA A 39 -0.11 14.53 31.02
CA ALA A 39 -0.54 13.14 31.15
C ALA A 39 -1.32 12.68 29.91
N GLY A 40 -2.31 13.45 29.43
CA GLY A 40 -3.05 13.08 28.21
C GLY A 40 -2.16 12.95 26.97
N ALA A 41 -1.19 13.85 26.80
CA ALA A 41 -0.20 13.76 25.73
C ALA A 41 0.71 12.52 25.87
N TYR A 42 1.14 12.22 27.10
CA TYR A 42 1.91 11.02 27.43
C TYR A 42 1.15 9.75 27.04
N HIS A 43 -0.08 9.56 27.53
CA HIS A 43 -0.96 8.43 27.19
C HIS A 43 -1.14 8.27 25.69
N THR A 44 -1.42 9.36 24.97
CA THR A 44 -1.59 9.32 23.51
C THR A 44 -0.32 8.84 22.80
N ALA A 45 0.84 9.33 23.23
CA ALA A 45 2.11 9.11 22.54
C ALA A 45 2.56 7.65 22.59
N TYR A 46 2.55 7.00 23.77
CA TYR A 46 2.99 5.61 23.84
C TYR A 46 1.91 4.62 23.40
N SER A 47 0.63 4.91 23.62
CA SER A 47 -0.49 4.10 23.08
C SER A 47 -0.42 3.99 21.56
N ALA A 48 -0.14 5.11 20.87
CA ALA A 48 0.01 5.14 19.42
C ALA A 48 1.17 4.27 18.91
N VAL A 49 2.19 4.00 19.73
CA VAL A 49 3.33 3.17 19.34
C VAL A 49 3.37 1.80 20.02
N THR A 50 2.27 1.38 20.64
CA THR A 50 2.18 0.08 21.29
C THR A 50 1.66 -0.99 20.32
N ASP A 51 2.20 -2.19 20.44
CA ASP A 51 1.82 -3.41 19.74
C ASP A 51 0.59 -4.05 20.40
N TYR A 52 -0.56 -3.40 20.21
CA TYR A 52 -1.90 -3.95 20.43
C TYR A 52 -2.87 -3.39 19.38
N GLU A 53 -4.12 -3.83 19.41
CA GLU A 53 -5.06 -3.65 18.29
C GLU A 53 -5.41 -2.22 17.90
N ALA A 54 -5.23 -1.24 18.78
CA ALA A 54 -5.47 0.18 18.49
C ALA A 54 -4.18 0.99 18.24
N GLY A 55 -3.00 0.34 18.28
CA GLY A 55 -1.72 0.98 17.99
C GLY A 55 -1.56 1.34 16.51
N LEU A 56 -0.84 2.44 16.25
CA LEU A 56 -0.53 2.93 14.90
C LEU A 56 0.83 2.44 14.41
N GLN A 57 1.82 2.30 15.30
CA GLN A 57 3.17 1.86 14.95
C GLN A 57 3.77 0.97 16.07
N PRO A 58 3.73 -0.37 15.94
CA PRO A 58 4.06 -1.29 17.03
C PRO A 58 5.57 -1.29 17.33
N ARG A 59 6.01 -0.44 18.27
CA ARG A 59 7.40 -0.36 18.77
C ARG A 59 7.53 -0.78 20.23
N LEU A 60 6.45 -0.70 21.00
CA LEU A 60 6.38 -1.12 22.39
C LEU A 60 5.49 -2.35 22.53
N THR A 61 5.89 -3.33 23.32
CA THR A 61 5.04 -4.47 23.68
C THR A 61 3.94 -4.04 24.65
N MET A 62 2.83 -4.81 24.73
CA MET A 62 1.79 -4.58 25.74
C MET A 62 2.35 -4.54 27.17
N ARG A 63 3.35 -5.37 27.50
CA ARG A 63 4.02 -5.32 28.81
C ARG A 63 4.75 -4.00 29.07
N GLN A 64 5.42 -3.47 28.06
CA GLN A 64 6.09 -2.18 28.17
C GLN A 64 5.08 -1.04 28.31
N HIS A 65 3.95 -1.13 27.60
CA HIS A 65 2.83 -0.20 27.74
C HIS A 65 2.24 -0.19 29.14
N LEU A 66 1.88 -1.36 29.68
CA LEU A 66 1.39 -1.47 31.06
C LEU A 66 2.41 -0.94 32.08
N GLY A 67 3.71 -1.10 31.81
CA GLY A 67 4.77 -0.46 32.61
C GLY A 67 4.73 1.06 32.58
N LEU A 68 4.40 1.66 31.43
CA LEU A 68 4.23 3.11 31.27
C LEU A 68 2.94 3.61 31.97
N ASP A 69 1.86 2.83 31.95
CA ASP A 69 0.65 3.15 32.73
C ASP A 69 0.91 3.10 34.24
N VAL A 70 1.70 2.15 34.73
CA VAL A 70 2.09 2.14 36.16
C VAL A 70 2.83 3.43 36.52
N LEU A 71 3.71 3.89 35.64
CA LEU A 71 4.47 5.13 35.84
C LEU A 71 3.54 6.37 35.80
N GLY A 72 2.63 6.44 34.84
CA GLY A 72 1.63 7.51 34.70
C GLY A 72 0.70 7.59 35.92
N GLY A 73 0.08 6.47 36.28
CA GLY A 73 -0.83 6.38 37.41
C GLY A 73 -0.17 6.69 38.75
N ALA A 74 1.06 6.19 38.98
CA ALA A 74 1.84 6.52 40.16
C ALA A 74 2.21 8.02 40.22
N ALA A 75 2.55 8.63 39.09
CA ALA A 75 2.86 10.05 39.02
C ALA A 75 1.65 10.94 39.33
N LEU A 76 0.46 10.60 38.80
CA LEU A 76 -0.80 11.32 39.11
C LEU A 76 -1.19 11.19 40.59
N LEU A 77 -1.10 9.97 41.13
CA LEU A 77 -1.34 9.70 42.56
C LEU A 77 -0.37 10.49 43.45
N GLY A 78 0.92 10.43 43.14
CA GLY A 78 1.97 11.16 43.85
C GLY A 78 1.75 12.68 43.81
N ALA A 79 1.37 13.22 42.65
CA ALA A 79 1.06 14.63 42.50
C ALA A 79 -0.12 15.08 43.37
N GLY A 80 -1.21 14.30 43.41
CA GLY A 80 -2.36 14.62 44.27
C GLY A 80 -2.02 14.63 45.77
N LEU A 81 -1.09 13.78 46.20
CA LEU A 81 -0.56 13.75 47.58
C LEU A 81 0.40 14.91 47.87
N ALA A 82 1.24 15.28 46.90
CA ALA A 82 2.29 16.30 47.06
C ALA A 82 1.78 17.74 46.92
N MET A 83 0.76 17.99 46.08
CA MET A 83 0.23 19.32 45.78
C MET A 83 -0.68 19.87 46.91
N ARG A 84 -0.21 19.87 48.16
CA ARG A 84 -0.99 20.24 49.36
C ARG A 84 -1.58 21.66 49.35
N ARG A 85 -1.03 22.55 48.51
CA ARG A 85 -1.51 23.94 48.32
C ARG A 85 -2.72 24.04 47.38
N GLN A 86 -3.10 22.96 46.71
CA GLN A 86 -4.23 22.94 45.77
C GLN A 86 -5.55 22.55 46.47
N PRO A 87 -6.71 22.93 45.92
CA PRO A 87 -8.01 22.57 46.45
C PRO A 87 -8.16 21.06 46.64
N ALA A 88 -8.84 20.66 47.73
CA ALA A 88 -9.04 19.25 48.06
C ALA A 88 -9.68 18.46 46.92
N GLY A 89 -10.65 19.03 46.22
CA GLY A 89 -11.30 18.40 45.05
C GLY A 89 -10.34 18.14 43.89
N ALA A 90 -9.41 19.06 43.61
CA ALA A 90 -8.43 18.89 42.53
C ALA A 90 -7.37 17.84 42.88
N ARG A 91 -6.98 17.75 44.15
CA ARG A 91 -6.09 16.71 44.65
C ARG A 91 -6.75 15.34 44.65
N ALA A 92 -8.00 15.27 45.09
CA ALA A 92 -8.80 14.04 45.07
C ALA A 92 -9.01 13.53 43.64
N LEU A 93 -9.21 14.42 42.67
CA LEU A 93 -9.27 14.08 41.26
C LEU A 93 -7.98 13.38 40.78
N LEU A 94 -6.80 13.97 41.06
CA LEU A 94 -5.51 13.38 40.65
C LEU A 94 -5.26 12.02 41.31
N ILE A 95 -5.58 11.88 42.59
CA ILE A 95 -5.49 10.60 43.32
C ILE A 95 -6.44 9.59 42.70
N GLY A 96 -7.69 9.97 42.43
CA GLY A 96 -8.70 9.10 41.83
C GLY A 96 -8.30 8.61 40.44
N LEU A 97 -7.77 9.51 39.60
CA LEU A 97 -7.26 9.16 38.27
C LEU A 97 -6.11 8.16 38.36
N GLY A 98 -5.10 8.45 39.20
CA GLY A 98 -3.94 7.56 39.37
C GLY A 98 -4.32 6.18 39.93
N LEU A 99 -5.24 6.12 40.89
CA LEU A 99 -5.76 4.83 41.41
C LEU A 99 -6.56 4.06 40.37
N THR A 100 -7.35 4.75 39.55
CA THR A 100 -8.15 4.12 38.48
C THR A 100 -7.25 3.52 37.41
N GLU A 101 -6.22 4.25 36.99
CA GLU A 101 -5.23 3.78 36.02
C GLU A 101 -4.49 2.54 36.52
N LEU A 102 -4.01 2.56 37.77
CA LEU A 102 -3.37 1.39 38.39
C LEU A 102 -4.34 0.19 38.51
N ALA A 103 -5.63 0.43 38.76
CA ALA A 103 -6.63 -0.62 38.79
C ALA A 103 -6.90 -1.20 37.39
N VAL A 104 -6.97 -0.36 36.35
CA VAL A 104 -7.09 -0.80 34.96
C VAL A 104 -5.90 -1.67 34.57
N VAL A 105 -4.67 -1.26 34.90
CA VAL A 105 -3.45 -2.05 34.65
C VAL A 105 -3.52 -3.41 35.35
N ALA A 106 -3.83 -3.42 36.65
CA ALA A 106 -3.88 -4.66 37.45
C ALA A 106 -4.94 -5.66 36.94
N LEU A 107 -5.97 -5.15 36.27
CA LEU A 107 -7.04 -5.94 35.70
C LEU A 107 -6.83 -6.25 34.21
N SER A 108 -5.75 -5.82 33.57
CA SER A 108 -5.55 -5.98 32.13
C SER A 108 -4.68 -7.18 31.75
N GLU A 109 -4.91 -7.69 30.54
CA GLU A 109 -4.06 -8.73 29.96
C GLU A 109 -2.67 -8.18 29.57
N ASP A 110 -1.62 -8.95 29.83
CA ASP A 110 -0.23 -8.55 29.60
C ASP A 110 0.32 -9.00 28.23
N ARG A 111 -0.50 -9.68 27.43
CA ARG A 111 -0.16 -10.22 26.11
C ARG A 111 -1.28 -9.95 25.13
N ALA A 112 -0.99 -9.18 24.10
CA ALA A 112 -1.92 -9.00 22.98
C ALA A 112 -1.94 -10.27 22.10
N GLU A 113 -3.13 -10.69 21.67
CA GLU A 113 -3.27 -11.67 20.59
C GLU A 113 -2.98 -10.99 19.24
N HIS A 114 -1.68 -10.82 18.91
CA HIS A 114 -1.14 -10.36 17.62
C HIS A 114 -1.57 -8.97 17.09
N GLY A 115 -0.58 -8.07 16.95
CA GLY A 115 -0.40 -7.07 15.89
C GLY A 115 -1.45 -5.96 15.68
N PRO A 116 -1.09 -4.84 15.01
CA PRO A 116 -2.02 -3.74 14.72
C PRO A 116 -3.14 -4.22 13.79
N ARG A 117 -4.39 -4.27 14.29
CA ARG A 117 -5.57 -4.74 13.52
C ARG A 117 -6.35 -3.62 12.83
N LEU A 118 -6.10 -2.35 13.14
CA LEU A 118 -6.74 -1.23 12.42
C LEU A 118 -6.43 -1.22 10.91
N LEU A 119 -5.25 -1.72 10.53
CA LEU A 119 -4.80 -1.90 9.15
C LEU A 119 -4.74 -3.38 8.72
N GLY A 120 -5.30 -4.29 9.50
CA GLY A 120 -5.33 -5.73 9.18
C GLY A 120 -6.36 -6.06 8.10
N THR A 121 -6.02 -7.03 7.25
CA THR A 121 -6.91 -7.55 6.19
C THR A 121 -7.48 -8.91 6.59
N GLU A 122 -8.70 -9.24 6.17
CA GLU A 122 -9.32 -10.56 6.46
C GLU A 122 -8.70 -11.67 5.61
N ALA A 123 -8.29 -11.33 4.38
CA ALA A 123 -7.56 -12.21 3.48
C ALA A 123 -6.05 -11.92 3.55
N PRO A 124 -5.17 -12.90 3.24
CA PRO A 124 -3.73 -12.68 3.18
C PRO A 124 -3.37 -11.56 2.20
N ALA A 125 -2.38 -10.75 2.56
CA ALA A 125 -1.87 -9.70 1.70
C ALA A 125 -1.36 -10.29 0.37
N GLY A 126 -1.74 -9.66 -0.74
CA GLY A 126 -1.34 -10.11 -2.08
C GLY A 126 -2.04 -11.40 -2.54
N TYR A 127 -1.38 -12.12 -3.45
CA TYR A 127 -1.92 -13.31 -4.12
C TYR A 127 -0.90 -14.46 -4.06
N PRO A 128 -0.87 -15.25 -2.96
CA PRO A 128 0.11 -16.32 -2.80
C PRO A 128 -0.04 -17.44 -3.86
N PRO A 129 1.01 -18.23 -4.13
CA PRO A 129 2.38 -18.04 -3.63
C PRO A 129 2.99 -16.74 -4.17
N LEU A 130 3.66 -16.00 -3.28
CA LEU A 130 4.34 -14.74 -3.60
C LEU A 130 5.74 -15.03 -4.11
N ASP A 131 6.26 -14.16 -4.97
CA ASP A 131 7.61 -14.23 -5.54
C ASP A 131 7.90 -15.56 -6.28
N VAL A 132 6.85 -16.18 -6.81
CA VAL A 132 6.90 -17.41 -7.61
C VAL A 132 6.20 -17.19 -8.96
N PRO A 133 6.82 -17.58 -10.09
CA PRO A 133 6.18 -17.56 -11.41
C PRO A 133 4.95 -18.46 -11.47
N LYS A 134 3.79 -17.88 -11.77
CA LYS A 134 2.51 -18.58 -11.92
C LYS A 134 2.08 -18.53 -13.39
N PRO A 135 1.86 -19.68 -14.05
CA PRO A 135 1.42 -19.70 -15.44
C PRO A 135 -0.01 -19.13 -15.55
N VAL A 136 -0.22 -18.29 -16.56
CA VAL A 136 -1.55 -17.72 -16.89
C VAL A 136 -2.02 -18.19 -18.25
N ALA A 137 -1.10 -18.25 -19.21
CA ALA A 137 -1.33 -18.77 -20.56
C ALA A 137 0.02 -19.23 -21.14
N GLU A 138 -0.01 -19.83 -22.33
CA GLU A 138 1.23 -20.16 -23.01
C GLU A 138 2.10 -18.90 -23.21
N GLY A 139 3.35 -18.98 -22.76
CA GLY A 139 4.30 -17.87 -22.80
C GLY A 139 3.99 -16.71 -21.86
N VAL A 140 3.01 -16.83 -20.95
CA VAL A 140 2.63 -15.76 -20.01
C VAL A 140 2.61 -16.27 -18.58
N HIS A 141 3.40 -15.62 -17.72
CA HIS A 141 3.39 -15.85 -16.29
C HIS A 141 3.16 -14.54 -15.53
N ILE A 142 2.66 -14.64 -14.31
CA ILE A 142 2.61 -13.52 -13.36
C ILE A 142 3.42 -13.87 -12.12
N VAL A 143 3.97 -12.85 -11.47
CA VAL A 143 4.55 -12.98 -10.14
C VAL A 143 3.94 -11.90 -9.27
N ASP A 144 3.20 -12.35 -8.27
CA ASP A 144 2.63 -11.50 -7.25
C ASP A 144 3.63 -11.32 -6.12
N SER A 145 3.74 -10.10 -5.62
CA SER A 145 4.66 -9.73 -4.56
C SER A 145 4.02 -8.64 -3.69
N LEU A 146 4.76 -8.19 -2.68
CA LEU A 146 4.33 -7.14 -1.77
C LEU A 146 5.36 -6.02 -1.77
N MET A 147 4.86 -4.79 -1.69
CA MET A 147 5.68 -3.60 -1.51
C MET A 147 5.17 -2.84 -0.29
N GLU A 148 6.09 -2.24 0.46
CA GLU A 148 5.73 -1.35 1.55
C GLU A 148 4.96 -0.13 1.00
N GLY A 149 3.74 0.04 1.50
CA GLY A 149 2.89 1.18 1.23
C GLY A 149 2.99 2.22 2.33
N PRO A 150 2.27 3.35 2.17
CA PRO A 150 2.15 4.36 3.21
C PRO A 150 1.64 3.76 4.53
N LEU A 151 2.08 4.32 5.65
CA LEU A 151 1.62 3.93 7.00
C LEU A 151 1.86 2.45 7.34
N GLY A 152 2.88 1.81 6.76
CA GLY A 152 3.23 0.42 7.02
C GLY A 152 2.26 -0.60 6.41
N THR A 153 1.35 -0.16 5.53
CA THR A 153 0.48 -1.09 4.78
C THR A 153 1.30 -1.90 3.78
N GLN A 154 0.83 -3.10 3.44
CA GLN A 154 1.41 -3.87 2.34
C GLN A 154 0.56 -3.69 1.09
N LEU A 155 1.16 -3.19 0.01
CA LEU A 155 0.53 -3.02 -1.28
C LEU A 155 0.83 -4.25 -2.16
N PRO A 156 -0.19 -4.99 -2.60
CA PRO A 156 -0.03 -6.01 -3.63
C PRO A 156 0.50 -5.40 -4.91
N VAL A 157 1.60 -5.96 -5.42
CA VAL A 157 2.21 -5.61 -6.70
C VAL A 157 2.34 -6.87 -7.54
N ARG A 158 2.33 -6.71 -8.86
CA ARG A 158 2.48 -7.82 -9.80
C ARG A 158 3.38 -7.43 -10.96
N MET A 159 4.35 -8.30 -11.25
CA MET A 159 5.03 -8.30 -12.54
C MET A 159 4.39 -9.32 -13.47
N THR A 160 4.47 -9.04 -14.77
CA THR A 160 4.07 -9.98 -15.82
C THR A 160 5.30 -10.37 -16.62
N VAL A 161 5.46 -11.68 -16.87
CA VAL A 161 6.55 -12.26 -17.62
C VAL A 161 5.99 -12.77 -18.94
N LEU A 162 6.55 -12.28 -20.05
CA LEU A 162 6.19 -12.68 -21.41
C LEU A 162 7.38 -13.39 -22.05
N ARG A 163 7.16 -14.57 -22.62
CA ARG A 163 8.14 -15.29 -23.43
C ARG A 163 8.04 -14.83 -24.88
N LEU A 164 9.14 -14.35 -25.43
CA LEU A 164 9.25 -13.90 -26.81
C LEU A 164 9.49 -15.08 -27.77
N PRO A 165 9.35 -14.88 -29.10
CA PRO A 165 9.53 -15.95 -30.09
C PRO A 165 10.92 -16.60 -30.07
N ASP A 166 11.96 -15.87 -29.67
CA ASP A 166 13.33 -16.37 -29.53
C ASP A 166 13.56 -17.14 -28.21
N GLY A 167 12.52 -17.31 -27.39
CA GLY A 167 12.57 -17.97 -26.10
C GLY A 167 13.02 -17.07 -24.94
N SER A 168 13.44 -15.84 -25.21
CA SER A 168 13.82 -14.89 -24.17
C SER A 168 12.61 -14.34 -23.41
N LEU A 169 12.87 -13.82 -22.21
CA LEU A 169 11.84 -13.27 -21.33
C LEU A 169 11.89 -11.74 -21.31
N LEU A 170 10.68 -11.17 -21.40
CA LEU A 170 10.40 -9.77 -21.10
C LEU A 170 9.65 -9.68 -19.75
N LEU A 171 10.22 -8.92 -18.82
CA LEU A 171 9.64 -8.64 -17.51
C LEU A 171 8.98 -7.27 -17.52
N HIS A 172 7.66 -7.23 -17.46
CA HIS A 172 6.87 -6.01 -17.38
C HIS A 172 6.55 -5.65 -15.93
N SER A 173 6.92 -4.43 -15.53
CA SER A 173 6.80 -3.94 -14.15
C SER A 173 7.44 -4.90 -13.12
N PRO A 174 8.75 -5.17 -13.17
CA PRO A 174 9.40 -6.12 -12.26
C PRO A 174 9.11 -5.83 -10.79
N THR A 175 8.88 -6.88 -9.98
CA THR A 175 8.70 -6.80 -8.52
C THR A 175 10.05 -6.90 -7.80
N ALA A 176 10.05 -6.97 -6.47
CA ALA A 176 11.28 -7.17 -5.70
C ALA A 176 12.07 -8.39 -6.22
N PHE A 177 13.38 -8.20 -6.44
CA PHE A 177 14.25 -9.27 -6.88
C PHE A 177 14.65 -10.16 -5.70
N SER A 178 14.69 -11.47 -5.93
CA SER A 178 15.38 -12.43 -5.08
C SER A 178 16.17 -13.42 -5.96
N PRO A 179 17.29 -13.99 -5.47
CA PRO A 179 18.03 -15.00 -6.22
C PRO A 179 17.18 -16.21 -6.61
N ALA A 180 16.26 -16.64 -5.74
CA ALA A 180 15.36 -17.75 -6.00
C ALA A 180 14.38 -17.45 -7.14
N LEU A 181 13.77 -16.25 -7.13
CA LEU A 181 12.88 -15.81 -8.21
C LEU A 181 13.65 -15.64 -9.52
N GLY A 182 14.86 -15.06 -9.47
CA GLY A 182 15.74 -14.95 -10.63
C GLY A 182 16.06 -16.31 -11.26
N ALA A 183 16.41 -17.31 -10.44
CA ALA A 183 16.68 -18.67 -10.91
C ALA A 183 15.42 -19.34 -11.48
N ALA A 184 14.27 -19.17 -10.83
CA ALA A 184 12.99 -19.70 -11.32
C ALA A 184 12.60 -19.12 -12.69
N LEU A 185 12.81 -17.82 -12.91
CA LEU A 185 12.59 -17.20 -14.21
C LEU A 185 13.62 -17.65 -15.25
N ALA A 186 14.90 -17.73 -14.89
CA ALA A 186 15.95 -18.19 -15.81
C ALA A 186 15.70 -19.61 -16.33
N ALA A 187 15.02 -20.46 -15.53
CA ALA A 187 14.58 -21.78 -15.97
C ALA A 187 13.45 -21.75 -17.00
N LEU A 188 12.66 -20.67 -17.07
CA LEU A 188 11.63 -20.46 -18.11
C LEU A 188 12.20 -19.90 -19.41
N GLY A 189 13.35 -19.21 -19.35
CA GLY A 189 14.04 -18.61 -20.48
C GLY A 189 15.02 -17.51 -20.06
N PRO A 190 15.94 -17.07 -20.94
CA PRO A 190 16.88 -16.01 -20.61
C PRO A 190 16.17 -14.66 -20.43
N VAL A 191 16.34 -14.02 -19.29
CA VAL A 191 15.82 -12.65 -19.04
C VAL A 191 16.61 -11.65 -19.89
N ARG A 192 15.98 -11.07 -20.91
CA ARG A 192 16.62 -10.14 -21.86
C ARG A 192 16.01 -8.75 -21.89
N HIS A 193 14.78 -8.59 -21.43
CA HIS A 193 14.11 -7.30 -21.47
C HIS A 193 13.44 -6.97 -20.14
N LEU A 194 13.72 -5.77 -19.64
CA LEU A 194 13.07 -5.19 -18.47
C LEU A 194 12.24 -3.99 -18.93
N VAL A 195 10.97 -3.93 -18.54
CA VAL A 195 10.07 -2.85 -18.96
C VAL A 195 9.57 -2.08 -17.73
N ALA A 196 9.87 -0.78 -17.69
CA ALA A 196 9.22 0.19 -16.81
C ALA A 196 8.08 0.89 -17.57
N PRO A 197 6.83 0.45 -17.39
CA PRO A 197 5.71 0.83 -18.25
C PRO A 197 5.11 2.20 -17.92
N ASN A 198 5.49 2.82 -16.80
CA ASN A 198 5.06 4.16 -16.43
C ASN A 198 6.03 4.83 -15.43
N ILE A 199 5.62 5.94 -14.83
CA ILE A 199 6.42 6.77 -13.91
C ILE A 199 6.64 6.18 -12.50
N ALA A 200 5.91 5.13 -12.13
CA ALA A 200 5.94 4.48 -10.82
C ALA A 200 6.50 3.05 -10.87
N HIS A 201 6.26 2.33 -11.96
CA HIS A 201 6.61 0.91 -12.12
C HIS A 201 8.06 0.68 -12.61
N TRP A 202 9.02 1.35 -11.97
CA TRP A 202 10.46 1.24 -12.26
C TRP A 202 11.32 0.95 -11.01
N THR A 203 10.71 1.01 -9.82
CA THR A 203 11.40 1.04 -8.51
C THR A 203 12.30 -0.15 -8.25
N PHE A 204 11.97 -1.33 -8.76
CA PHE A 204 12.75 -2.55 -8.55
C PHE A 204 13.80 -2.81 -9.64
N LEU A 205 13.86 -1.99 -10.70
CA LEU A 205 14.72 -2.26 -11.86
C LEU A 205 16.20 -2.36 -11.50
N GLU A 206 16.68 -1.58 -10.54
CA GLU A 206 18.10 -1.57 -10.17
C GLU A 206 18.61 -2.96 -9.74
N ALA A 207 17.83 -3.66 -8.93
CA ALA A 207 18.19 -5.00 -8.46
C ALA A 207 18.17 -6.03 -9.60
N TRP A 208 17.20 -5.92 -10.51
CA TRP A 208 17.14 -6.76 -11.71
C TRP A 208 18.29 -6.51 -12.67
N GLN A 209 18.70 -5.25 -12.86
CA GLN A 209 19.85 -4.89 -13.71
C GLN A 209 21.17 -5.40 -13.14
N ARG A 210 21.32 -5.40 -11.81
CA ARG A 210 22.49 -6.00 -11.16
C ARG A 210 22.54 -7.51 -11.35
N ALA A 211 21.40 -8.20 -11.30
CA ALA A 211 21.31 -9.64 -11.48
C ALA A 211 21.43 -10.08 -12.96
N PHE A 212 20.92 -9.27 -13.88
CA PHE A 212 20.90 -9.52 -15.33
C PHE A 212 21.49 -8.32 -16.09
N PRO A 213 22.82 -8.12 -16.04
CA PRO A 213 23.46 -6.92 -16.59
C PRO A 213 23.24 -6.75 -18.10
N GLU A 214 23.11 -7.86 -18.81
CA GLU A 214 22.86 -7.96 -20.26
C GLU A 214 21.40 -7.65 -20.66
N ALA A 215 20.49 -7.48 -19.69
CA ALA A 215 19.10 -7.18 -19.99
C ALA A 215 18.94 -5.73 -20.45
N VAL A 216 18.22 -5.55 -21.57
CA VAL A 216 17.89 -4.24 -22.14
C VAL A 216 16.67 -3.67 -21.40
N THR A 217 16.81 -2.45 -20.90
CA THR A 217 15.77 -1.76 -20.14
C THR A 217 15.02 -0.74 -20.99
N TRP A 218 13.70 -0.92 -21.06
CA TRP A 218 12.78 -0.11 -21.82
C TRP A 218 11.92 0.74 -20.89
N ALA A 219 11.80 2.03 -21.17
CA ALA A 219 11.14 3.00 -20.33
C ALA A 219 9.93 3.63 -21.01
N ALA A 220 8.86 3.88 -20.27
CA ALA A 220 7.79 4.74 -20.74
C ALA A 220 8.32 6.17 -21.07
N PRO A 221 7.76 6.83 -22.10
CA PRO A 221 8.11 8.21 -22.41
C PRO A 221 7.98 9.14 -21.20
N GLY A 222 9.00 9.94 -20.91
CA GLY A 222 8.98 10.87 -19.78
C GLY A 222 9.64 10.34 -18.50
N LEU A 223 9.90 9.03 -18.40
CA LEU A 223 10.44 8.43 -17.17
C LEU A 223 11.85 8.94 -16.85
N ARG A 224 12.74 8.98 -17.85
CA ARG A 224 14.14 9.41 -17.72
C ARG A 224 14.29 10.85 -17.21
N GLN A 225 13.30 11.71 -17.43
CA GLN A 225 13.33 13.10 -16.99
C GLN A 225 12.96 13.27 -15.51
N ARG A 226 12.44 12.22 -14.84
CA ARG A 226 12.02 12.27 -13.45
C ARG A 226 13.23 12.37 -12.51
N GLY A 227 13.18 13.33 -11.57
CA GLY A 227 14.28 13.57 -10.62
C GLY A 227 14.64 12.34 -9.77
N GLN A 228 13.65 11.55 -9.36
CA GLN A 228 13.87 10.29 -8.62
C GLN A 228 14.61 9.23 -9.43
N VAL A 229 14.34 9.12 -10.74
CA VAL A 229 15.04 8.20 -11.65
C VAL A 229 16.46 8.69 -11.88
N ARG A 230 16.65 9.98 -12.12
CA ARG A 230 17.99 10.60 -12.29
C ARG A 230 18.89 10.47 -11.06
N ARG A 231 18.30 10.40 -9.86
CA ARG A 231 19.00 10.18 -8.59
C ARG A 231 19.20 8.69 -8.26
N SER A 232 18.61 7.79 -9.03
CA SER A 232 18.78 6.35 -8.88
C SER A 232 19.96 5.84 -9.73
N GLN A 233 20.33 4.57 -9.55
CA GLN A 233 21.32 3.90 -10.40
C GLN A 233 20.67 3.15 -11.58
N VAL A 234 19.38 3.37 -11.84
CA VAL A 234 18.65 2.65 -12.90
C VAL A 234 19.11 3.13 -14.28
N ARG A 235 19.61 2.19 -15.09
CA ARG A 235 19.92 2.40 -16.49
C ARG A 235 18.64 2.30 -17.32
N LEU A 236 18.36 3.28 -18.18
CA LEU A 236 17.27 3.17 -19.15
C LEU A 236 17.89 3.15 -20.54
N ASP A 237 17.91 2.01 -21.22
CA ASP A 237 18.59 1.85 -22.50
C ASP A 237 17.79 2.51 -23.63
N HIS A 238 16.46 2.33 -23.61
CA HIS A 238 15.57 2.84 -24.64
C HIS A 238 14.25 3.35 -24.06
N ASP A 239 13.67 4.34 -24.73
CA ASP A 239 12.29 4.76 -24.48
C ASP A 239 11.35 3.96 -25.42
N LEU A 240 10.25 3.45 -24.87
CA LEU A 240 9.21 2.74 -25.61
C LEU A 240 8.54 3.66 -26.62
N ARG A 241 8.36 3.16 -27.84
CA ARG A 241 7.72 3.87 -28.95
C ARG A 241 6.52 3.06 -29.45
N PRO A 242 5.62 3.65 -30.25
CA PRO A 242 4.50 2.91 -30.83
C PRO A 242 4.92 1.68 -31.62
N ASN A 243 6.09 1.71 -32.26
CA ASN A 243 6.66 0.58 -32.96
C ASN A 243 7.53 -0.23 -31.99
N PRO A 244 7.15 -1.49 -31.69
CA PRO A 244 7.92 -2.38 -30.85
C PRO A 244 9.30 -2.69 -31.48
N PRO A 245 10.33 -2.98 -30.66
CA PRO A 245 11.64 -3.39 -31.14
C PRO A 245 11.57 -4.68 -31.98
N ALA A 246 12.39 -4.77 -33.04
CA ALA A 246 12.50 -5.98 -33.85
C ALA A 246 12.91 -7.21 -33.02
N ALA A 247 13.67 -7.00 -31.94
CA ALA A 247 14.06 -8.04 -30.99
C ALA A 247 12.86 -8.77 -30.33
N TRP A 248 11.66 -8.17 -30.34
CA TRP A 248 10.45 -8.82 -29.81
C TRP A 248 9.74 -9.71 -30.83
N GLY A 249 10.26 -9.82 -32.05
CA GLY A 249 9.80 -10.78 -33.06
C GLY A 249 8.35 -10.58 -33.51
N GLY A 250 7.81 -9.36 -33.37
CA GLY A 250 6.41 -9.07 -33.72
C GLY A 250 5.36 -9.67 -32.77
N ALA A 251 5.75 -10.28 -31.66
CA ALA A 251 4.81 -10.90 -30.71
C ALA A 251 4.08 -9.90 -29.80
N ILE A 252 4.47 -8.63 -29.84
CA ILE A 252 3.99 -7.60 -28.92
C ILE A 252 3.49 -6.39 -29.69
N THR A 253 2.30 -5.90 -29.34
CA THR A 253 1.78 -4.60 -29.74
C THR A 253 1.80 -3.64 -28.53
N LEU A 254 2.20 -2.38 -28.78
CA LEU A 254 2.28 -1.34 -27.75
C LEU A 254 1.18 -0.28 -27.92
N VAL A 255 0.55 0.10 -26.80
CA VAL A 255 -0.41 1.21 -26.75
C VAL A 255 -0.06 2.14 -25.60
N THR A 256 0.37 3.35 -25.92
CA THR A 256 0.62 4.39 -24.92
C THR A 256 -0.66 5.15 -24.60
N VAL A 257 -1.07 5.17 -23.32
CA VAL A 257 -2.10 6.04 -22.79
C VAL A 257 -1.44 7.28 -22.17
N PRO A 258 -1.61 8.48 -22.76
CA PRO A 258 -1.02 9.70 -22.23
C PRO A 258 -1.86 10.33 -21.13
N GLY A 259 -1.19 11.08 -20.24
CA GLY A 259 -1.81 11.98 -19.26
C GLY A 259 -1.04 13.30 -19.13
N GLY A 260 -1.53 14.17 -18.24
CA GLY A 260 -0.87 15.41 -17.85
C GLY A 260 0.42 15.17 -17.07
N LEU A 261 1.18 16.24 -16.82
CA LEU A 261 2.40 16.22 -15.99
C LEU A 261 3.44 15.17 -16.44
N GLY A 262 3.52 14.90 -17.74
CA GLY A 262 4.42 13.89 -18.31
C GLY A 262 4.08 12.45 -17.95
N PHE A 263 2.85 12.16 -17.51
CA PHE A 263 2.38 10.79 -17.30
C PHE A 263 2.17 10.08 -18.64
N HIS A 264 2.72 8.89 -18.76
CA HIS A 264 2.41 7.93 -19.80
C HIS A 264 2.39 6.54 -19.18
N GLU A 265 1.37 5.76 -19.53
CA GLU A 265 1.37 4.32 -19.29
C GLU A 265 1.45 3.61 -20.64
N VAL A 266 2.40 2.71 -20.79
CA VAL A 266 2.57 1.90 -22.00
C VAL A 266 2.03 0.51 -21.74
N ALA A 267 0.87 0.22 -22.31
CA ALA A 267 0.27 -1.11 -22.30
C ALA A 267 1.01 -2.03 -23.29
N VAL A 268 1.17 -3.29 -22.88
CA VAL A 268 1.80 -4.35 -23.67
C VAL A 268 0.74 -5.39 -24.02
N PHE A 269 0.49 -5.61 -25.30
CA PHE A 269 -0.39 -6.67 -25.77
C PHE A 269 0.43 -7.81 -26.37
N HIS A 270 0.34 -8.99 -25.77
CA HIS A 270 0.98 -10.20 -26.26
C HIS A 270 0.06 -10.90 -27.26
N GLU A 271 0.40 -10.78 -28.55
CA GLU A 271 -0.41 -11.24 -29.68
C GLU A 271 -0.73 -12.74 -29.59
N PRO A 272 0.24 -13.66 -29.37
CA PRO A 272 -0.03 -15.10 -29.43
C PRO A 272 -1.04 -15.58 -28.39
N SER A 273 -1.02 -14.97 -27.20
CA SER A 273 -1.92 -15.37 -26.12
C SER A 273 -3.13 -14.44 -25.98
N ARG A 274 -3.24 -13.37 -26.78
CA ARG A 274 -4.28 -12.33 -26.66
C ARG A 274 -4.37 -11.73 -25.25
N THR A 275 -3.22 -11.53 -24.62
CA THR A 275 -3.13 -10.98 -23.25
C THR A 275 -2.75 -9.52 -23.28
N LEU A 276 -3.61 -8.66 -22.73
CA LEU A 276 -3.25 -7.27 -22.48
C LEU A 276 -2.66 -7.10 -21.09
N VAL A 277 -1.55 -6.41 -20.98
CA VAL A 277 -0.85 -6.11 -19.73
C VAL A 277 -0.87 -4.60 -19.50
N LEU A 278 -1.37 -4.20 -18.34
CA LEU A 278 -1.50 -2.83 -17.85
C LEU A 278 -0.81 -2.69 -16.48
N THR A 279 -0.82 -1.48 -15.94
CA THR A 279 -0.43 -1.16 -14.57
C THR A 279 -1.55 -0.35 -13.89
N ASP A 280 -1.41 0.96 -13.83
CA ASP A 280 -2.28 1.84 -13.04
C ASP A 280 -3.56 2.28 -13.76
N LEU A 281 -3.71 1.95 -15.05
CA LEU A 281 -4.96 2.18 -15.79
C LEU A 281 -6.14 1.38 -15.24
N VAL A 282 -5.88 0.32 -14.48
CA VAL A 282 -6.88 -0.45 -13.74
C VAL A 282 -6.33 -0.86 -12.38
N LEU A 283 -6.93 -0.34 -11.30
CA LEU A 283 -6.76 -0.88 -9.95
C LEU A 283 -8.06 -1.61 -9.60
N ASN A 284 -7.98 -2.92 -9.33
CA ASN A 284 -9.15 -3.76 -9.10
C ASN A 284 -9.04 -4.49 -7.75
N LEU A 285 -9.00 -3.70 -6.68
CA LEU A 285 -8.71 -4.18 -5.33
C LEU A 285 -9.91 -4.95 -4.78
N GLU A 286 -9.67 -6.13 -4.21
CA GLU A 286 -10.73 -6.90 -3.56
C GLU A 286 -10.95 -6.34 -2.14
N ALA A 287 -12.21 -6.08 -1.78
CA ALA A 287 -12.52 -5.35 -0.56
C ALA A 287 -12.11 -6.11 0.72
N ASP A 288 -12.21 -7.44 0.70
CA ASP A 288 -11.80 -8.36 1.76
C ASP A 288 -10.27 -8.36 1.99
N ARG A 289 -9.49 -8.09 0.92
CA ARG A 289 -8.03 -7.87 0.97
C ARG A 289 -7.62 -6.45 1.33
N LEU A 290 -8.58 -5.57 1.64
CA LEU A 290 -8.32 -4.22 2.14
C LEU A 290 -8.63 -4.13 3.63
N PRO A 291 -7.89 -3.30 4.38
CA PRO A 291 -8.23 -3.01 5.76
C PRO A 291 -9.65 -2.48 5.86
N ALA A 292 -10.42 -2.96 6.86
CA ALA A 292 -11.85 -2.66 6.98
C ALA A 292 -12.15 -1.16 6.92
N LEU A 293 -11.30 -0.35 7.57
CA LEU A 293 -11.39 1.12 7.59
C LEU A 293 -11.20 1.77 6.21
N LEU A 294 -10.41 1.16 5.32
CA LEU A 294 -10.13 1.70 3.98
C LEU A 294 -11.16 1.27 2.94
N ARG A 295 -11.99 0.24 3.21
CA ARG A 295 -12.99 -0.28 2.26
C ARG A 295 -13.98 0.79 1.76
N PRO A 296 -14.59 1.64 2.61
CA PRO A 296 -15.53 2.66 2.14
C PRO A 296 -14.85 3.69 1.23
N VAL A 297 -13.64 4.14 1.61
CA VAL A 297 -12.85 5.08 0.82
C VAL A 297 -12.49 4.49 -0.54
N ALA A 298 -12.02 3.24 -0.58
CA ALA A 298 -11.70 2.54 -1.81
C ALA A 298 -12.92 2.40 -2.74
N ARG A 299 -14.11 2.13 -2.18
CA ARG A 299 -15.37 2.08 -2.95
C ARG A 299 -15.73 3.45 -3.54
N ILE A 300 -15.66 4.52 -2.74
CA ILE A 300 -15.91 5.90 -3.21
C ILE A 300 -14.92 6.28 -4.32
N PHE A 301 -13.66 5.89 -4.17
CA PHE A 301 -12.63 6.13 -5.18
C PHE A 301 -12.86 5.29 -6.44
N GLY A 302 -13.68 4.24 -6.37
CA GLY A 302 -14.01 3.37 -7.49
C GLY A 302 -12.88 2.44 -7.89
N VAL A 303 -11.95 2.12 -6.98
CA VAL A 303 -10.78 1.26 -7.23
C VAL A 303 -11.03 -0.21 -6.86
N VAL A 304 -12.26 -0.54 -6.43
CA VAL A 304 -12.62 -1.87 -5.93
C VAL A 304 -13.19 -2.74 -7.05
N ALA A 305 -12.91 -4.04 -6.97
CA ALA A 305 -13.46 -5.07 -7.84
C ALA A 305 -15.01 -5.10 -7.89
N PRO A 306 -15.62 -5.55 -9.01
CA PRO A 306 -15.02 -6.25 -10.14
C PRO A 306 -14.57 -5.37 -11.33
N TYR A 307 -14.92 -4.08 -11.36
CA TYR A 307 -14.59 -3.18 -12.48
C TYR A 307 -13.97 -1.86 -11.97
N GLY A 308 -12.93 -2.04 -11.15
CA GLY A 308 -12.18 -0.96 -10.56
C GLY A 308 -11.52 -0.08 -11.62
N MET A 309 -11.33 1.18 -11.26
CA MET A 309 -10.78 2.25 -12.09
C MET A 309 -9.49 2.77 -11.44
N PRO A 310 -8.69 3.59 -12.14
CA PRO A 310 -7.60 4.31 -11.49
C PRO A 310 -8.13 5.18 -10.35
N PRO A 311 -7.32 5.49 -9.32
CA PRO A 311 -7.74 6.40 -8.25
C PRO A 311 -8.09 7.80 -8.81
N PRO A 312 -8.94 8.58 -8.12
CA PRO A 312 -9.44 9.86 -8.62
C PRO A 312 -8.35 10.84 -9.09
N TYR A 313 -7.23 10.93 -8.38
CA TYR A 313 -6.12 11.82 -8.75
C TYR A 313 -5.51 11.41 -10.10
N LEU A 314 -5.34 10.10 -10.35
CA LEU A 314 -4.77 9.61 -11.61
C LEU A 314 -5.75 9.80 -12.76
N ARG A 315 -7.05 9.57 -12.52
CA ARG A 315 -8.10 9.91 -13.51
C ARG A 315 -8.04 11.38 -13.89
N ALA A 316 -7.85 12.28 -12.92
CA ALA A 316 -7.71 13.72 -13.20
C ALA A 316 -6.48 14.03 -14.08
N ILE A 317 -5.33 13.45 -13.76
CA ILE A 317 -4.10 13.59 -14.56
C ILE A 317 -4.31 13.11 -16.00
N ILE A 318 -4.91 11.93 -16.19
CA ILE A 318 -5.16 11.39 -17.54
C ILE A 318 -6.19 12.26 -18.29
N ARG A 319 -7.23 12.76 -17.60
CA ARG A 319 -8.26 13.64 -18.19
C ARG A 319 -7.70 14.95 -18.75
N TRP A 320 -6.55 15.42 -18.29
CA TRP A 320 -5.89 16.58 -18.90
C TRP A 320 -5.53 16.36 -20.37
N ARG A 321 -5.33 15.09 -20.79
CA ARG A 321 -5.12 14.70 -22.18
C ARG A 321 -6.26 13.83 -22.70
N HIS A 322 -7.49 14.08 -22.24
CA HIS A 322 -8.67 13.23 -22.46
C HIS A 322 -8.80 12.70 -23.89
N ARG A 323 -8.80 13.57 -24.91
CA ARG A 323 -9.00 13.14 -26.31
C ARG A 323 -7.97 12.10 -26.78
N ALA A 324 -6.71 12.26 -26.37
CA ALA A 324 -5.65 11.31 -26.73
C ALA A 324 -5.74 10.03 -25.88
N ALA A 325 -6.08 10.15 -24.60
CA ALA A 325 -6.30 9.01 -23.71
C ALA A 325 -7.51 8.16 -24.12
N ALA A 326 -8.62 8.78 -24.52
CA ALA A 326 -9.82 8.10 -25.01
C ALA A 326 -9.54 7.31 -26.29
N ARG A 327 -8.84 7.91 -27.27
CA ARG A 327 -8.40 7.18 -28.48
C ARG A 327 -7.47 6.01 -28.14
N ALA A 328 -6.58 6.17 -27.16
CA ALA A 328 -5.74 5.07 -26.71
C ALA A 328 -6.59 3.96 -26.04
N ALA A 329 -7.58 4.32 -25.22
CA ALA A 329 -8.52 3.38 -24.62
C ALA A 329 -9.35 2.62 -25.67
N GLU A 330 -9.81 3.29 -26.73
CA GLU A 330 -10.47 2.66 -27.87
C GLU A 330 -9.54 1.66 -28.58
N ARG A 331 -8.27 2.03 -28.80
CA ARG A 331 -7.26 1.11 -29.35
C ARG A 331 -7.04 -0.10 -28.46
N LEU A 332 -6.97 0.07 -27.13
CA LEU A 332 -6.85 -1.05 -26.18
C LEU A 332 -8.03 -2.03 -26.32
N LEU A 333 -9.25 -1.51 -26.50
CA LEU A 333 -10.44 -2.34 -26.69
C LEU A 333 -10.47 -3.01 -28.07
N ALA A 334 -9.98 -2.33 -29.10
CA ALA A 334 -9.90 -2.85 -30.48
C ALA A 334 -8.89 -3.99 -30.64
N LEU A 335 -7.96 -4.18 -29.70
CA LEU A 335 -7.10 -5.36 -29.64
C LEU A 335 -7.87 -6.62 -29.26
N GLU A 336 -9.10 -6.47 -28.75
CA GLU A 336 -9.99 -7.55 -28.32
C GLU A 336 -9.33 -8.57 -27.38
N PRO A 337 -8.70 -8.15 -26.27
CA PRO A 337 -8.02 -9.07 -25.37
C PRO A 337 -8.97 -10.10 -24.74
N ASP A 338 -8.51 -11.34 -24.67
CA ASP A 338 -9.20 -12.42 -23.95
C ASP A 338 -9.07 -12.22 -22.44
N ARG A 339 -7.90 -11.72 -22.03
CA ARG A 339 -7.54 -11.46 -20.63
C ARG A 339 -6.77 -10.15 -20.48
N VAL A 340 -6.92 -9.51 -19.33
CA VAL A 340 -6.25 -8.25 -18.99
C VAL A 340 -5.60 -8.35 -17.63
N ILE A 341 -4.27 -8.35 -17.62
CA ILE A 341 -3.44 -8.41 -16.41
C ILE A 341 -3.04 -6.99 -16.02
N PHE A 342 -3.11 -6.66 -14.74
CA PHE A 342 -2.61 -5.40 -14.20
C PHE A 342 -1.93 -5.59 -12.84
N ALA A 343 -1.18 -4.57 -12.43
CA ALA A 343 -0.26 -4.64 -11.31
C ALA A 343 -0.94 -4.76 -9.93
N HIS A 344 -2.21 -4.32 -9.82
CA HIS A 344 -2.88 -4.16 -8.54
C HIS A 344 -4.27 -4.80 -8.50
N GLY A 345 -4.42 -5.81 -7.65
CA GLY A 345 -5.69 -6.49 -7.40
C GLY A 345 -6.00 -7.63 -8.36
N ARG A 346 -7.28 -7.98 -8.46
CA ARG A 346 -7.75 -9.15 -9.22
C ARG A 346 -7.87 -8.81 -10.70
N TRP A 347 -7.04 -9.41 -11.53
CA TRP A 347 -7.02 -9.21 -12.98
C TRP A 347 -8.22 -9.87 -13.70
N PHE A 348 -8.42 -9.55 -14.97
CA PHE A 348 -9.54 -10.09 -15.76
C PHE A 348 -9.10 -11.35 -16.49
N GLU A 349 -9.47 -12.51 -15.95
CA GLU A 349 -9.06 -13.81 -16.48
C GLU A 349 -9.71 -14.19 -17.81
N ARG A 350 -10.95 -13.73 -17.99
CA ARG A 350 -11.78 -14.02 -19.16
C ARG A 350 -12.60 -12.80 -19.51
N TYR A 351 -13.08 -12.75 -20.74
CA TYR A 351 -13.90 -11.65 -21.27
C TYR A 351 -13.19 -10.29 -21.11
N GLY A 352 -11.88 -10.27 -21.33
CA GLY A 352 -10.99 -9.14 -21.07
C GLY A 352 -11.50 -7.84 -21.66
N THR A 353 -11.90 -7.83 -22.93
CA THR A 353 -12.47 -6.67 -23.63
C THR A 353 -13.70 -6.09 -22.93
N THR A 354 -14.66 -6.95 -22.57
CA THR A 354 -15.91 -6.52 -21.92
C THR A 354 -15.66 -5.98 -20.52
N ALA A 355 -14.80 -6.65 -19.74
CA ALA A 355 -14.43 -6.21 -18.40
C ALA A 355 -13.64 -4.89 -18.45
N LEU A 356 -12.67 -4.78 -19.36
CA LEU A 356 -11.85 -3.59 -19.56
C LEU A 356 -12.70 -2.38 -19.95
N ARG A 357 -13.69 -2.55 -20.84
CA ARG A 357 -14.62 -1.46 -21.20
C ARG A 357 -15.32 -0.89 -19.97
N ARG A 358 -15.71 -1.73 -19.01
CA ARG A 358 -16.33 -1.28 -17.75
C ARG A 358 -15.33 -0.49 -16.89
N SER A 359 -14.08 -0.93 -16.79
CA SER A 359 -13.01 -0.21 -16.07
C SER A 359 -12.54 1.08 -16.76
N LEU A 360 -12.72 1.20 -18.08
CA LEU A 360 -12.37 2.40 -18.86
C LEU A 360 -13.56 3.33 -19.13
N ARG A 361 -14.75 3.06 -18.58
CA ARG A 361 -15.97 3.87 -18.80
C ARG A 361 -15.81 5.37 -18.51
N TRP A 362 -14.88 5.73 -17.62
CA TRP A 362 -14.60 7.11 -17.24
C TRP A 362 -13.80 7.89 -18.30
N LEU A 363 -13.23 7.21 -19.30
CA LEU A 363 -12.56 7.78 -20.49
C LEU A 363 -13.40 7.69 -21.76
N LEU A 364 -14.31 6.72 -21.83
CA LEU A 364 -15.09 6.39 -23.03
C LEU A 364 -16.48 7.06 -23.06
N GLY A 365 -16.83 7.77 -21.99
CA GLY A 365 -18.13 8.43 -21.81
C GLY A 365 -18.05 9.95 -21.83
#